data_AF-A0A3D9L5L4-F1
#
_entry.id   AF-A0A3D9L5L4-F1
#
_cell.length_a   1.000
_cell.length_b   1.000
_cell.length_c   1.000
_cell.angle_alpha   90.00
_cell.angle_beta   90.00
_cell.angle_gamma   90.00
#
_symmetry.space_group_name_H-M   'P 1'
#
loop_
_entity.id
_entity.type
_entity.pdbx_description
1 polymer ?
#
loop_
_entity_poly.entity_id
_entity_poly.type
_entity_poly.pdbx_seq_one_letter_code
_entity_poly.pdbx_strand_id
1 'polypeptide(L)'
;MQKILISIFLLMFNPKGIMKEGVRFANDKSVIITLDELESGKIPDSLWTSKQIIELKIQKTRPSKIWTSHPPLSWLENRELEPPFWSMPEKIGNLRNLEILILGNLDISELPNSITNLKNLEVLDISINKLQISQELNKLEKLQKLKTLIISGNRYAVHDVESLKEALSHTNIECSHELE
;
A
#
# COMPACT_ATOMS: atom_id res chain seq x y z
N MET A 1 -10.31 9.68 27.51
CA MET A 1 -9.51 8.95 26.50
C MET A 1 -10.20 7.69 25.92
N GLN A 2 -11.39 7.27 26.39
CA GLN A 2 -12.05 6.02 25.94
C GLN A 2 -13.23 6.19 24.96
N LYS A 3 -13.67 7.41 24.61
CA LYS A 3 -14.90 7.61 23.83
C LYS A 3 -14.72 7.68 22.30
N ILE A 4 -13.49 7.87 21.80
CA ILE A 4 -13.22 7.97 20.34
C ILE A 4 -12.72 6.64 19.76
N LEU A 5 -12.02 5.81 20.54
CA LEU A 5 -11.64 4.45 20.12
C LEU A 5 -12.87 3.64 19.68
N ILE A 6 -14.01 3.84 20.32
CA ILE A 6 -15.24 3.10 20.04
C ILE A 6 -15.80 3.43 18.64
N SER A 7 -15.60 4.63 18.09
CA SER A 7 -16.30 5.04 16.85
C SER A 7 -15.69 4.41 15.58
N ILE A 8 -14.35 4.33 15.48
CA ILE A 8 -13.69 3.64 14.36
C ILE A 8 -13.78 2.12 14.53
N PHE A 9 -13.67 1.62 15.77
CA PHE A 9 -13.78 0.19 16.06
C PHE A 9 -15.18 -0.31 15.70
N LEU A 10 -16.26 0.32 16.17
CA LEU A 10 -17.66 -0.09 15.88
C LEU A 10 -18.05 -0.06 14.39
N LEU A 11 -17.51 0.87 13.59
CA LEU A 11 -17.80 0.95 12.15
C LEU A 11 -17.12 -0.16 11.32
N MET A 12 -16.18 -0.88 11.92
CA MET A 12 -15.46 -2.00 11.31
C MET A 12 -15.91 -3.36 11.83
N PHE A 13 -16.92 -3.44 12.70
CA PHE A 13 -17.58 -4.69 13.02
C PHE A 13 -18.82 -4.88 12.15
N ASN A 14 -19.07 -6.12 11.73
CA ASN A 14 -20.39 -6.50 11.24
C ASN A 14 -21.40 -6.52 12.42
N PRO A 15 -22.72 -6.63 12.18
CA PRO A 15 -23.75 -6.66 13.23
C PRO A 15 -23.58 -7.75 14.30
N LYS A 16 -22.69 -8.72 14.09
CA LYS A 16 -22.36 -9.80 15.03
C LYS A 16 -21.16 -9.49 15.93
N GLY A 17 -20.57 -8.29 15.85
CA GLY A 17 -19.37 -7.95 16.63
C GLY A 17 -18.10 -8.65 16.13
N ILE A 18 -18.10 -9.13 14.88
CA ILE A 18 -16.94 -9.73 14.21
C ILE A 18 -16.29 -8.64 13.35
N MET A 19 -14.97 -8.45 13.47
CA MET A 19 -14.21 -7.54 12.60
C MET A 19 -14.60 -7.85 11.16
N LYS A 20 -14.87 -6.83 10.33
CA LYS A 20 -14.96 -7.00 8.87
C LYS A 20 -13.74 -7.79 8.46
N GLU A 21 -13.98 -9.00 7.94
CA GLU A 21 -12.95 -9.99 7.66
C GLU A 21 -11.78 -9.29 6.93
N GLY A 22 -10.53 -9.60 7.29
CA GLY A 22 -9.35 -8.99 6.67
C GLY A 22 -8.78 -7.71 7.31
N VAL A 23 -9.47 -6.99 8.21
CA VAL A 23 -8.82 -5.89 8.98
C VAL A 23 -8.43 -6.38 10.38
N ARG A 24 -7.17 -6.16 10.76
CA ARG A 24 -6.62 -6.53 12.08
C ARG A 24 -5.82 -5.38 12.67
N PHE A 25 -5.91 -5.19 13.98
CA PHE A 25 -5.07 -4.25 14.71
C PHE A 25 -3.99 -5.02 15.44
N ALA A 26 -2.72 -4.73 15.13
CA ALA A 26 -1.62 -5.23 15.95
C ALA A 26 -1.54 -4.46 17.28
N ASN A 27 -1.90 -3.18 17.25
CA ASN A 27 -2.09 -2.31 18.42
C ASN A 27 -2.97 -1.10 18.03
N ASP A 28 -3.10 -0.10 18.91
CA ASP A 28 -3.92 1.09 18.70
C ASP A 28 -3.42 2.03 17.57
N LYS A 29 -2.20 1.82 17.07
CA LYS A 29 -1.56 2.62 16.02
C LYS A 29 -1.13 1.82 14.80
N SER A 30 -1.22 0.49 14.85
CA SER A 30 -0.75 -0.42 13.81
C SER A 30 -1.91 -1.26 13.28
N VAL A 31 -2.14 -1.14 11.97
CA VAL A 31 -3.24 -1.79 11.26
C VAL A 31 -2.69 -2.70 10.18
N ILE A 32 -3.21 -3.90 10.11
CA ILE A 32 -2.94 -4.89 9.07
C ILE A 32 -4.22 -5.11 8.29
N ILE A 33 -4.15 -5.03 6.96
CA ILE A 33 -5.27 -5.27 6.06
C ILE A 33 -4.89 -6.39 5.12
N THR A 34 -5.76 -7.38 5.02
CA THR A 34 -5.63 -8.53 4.15
C THR A 34 -6.72 -8.43 3.10
N LEU A 35 -6.36 -7.96 1.90
CA LEU A 35 -7.33 -7.52 0.89
C LEU A 35 -8.29 -8.62 0.44
N ASP A 36 -7.78 -9.85 0.30
CA ASP A 36 -8.53 -11.03 -0.12
C ASP A 36 -9.41 -11.64 0.99
N GLU A 37 -9.28 -11.14 2.22
CA GLU A 37 -10.18 -11.45 3.33
C GLU A 37 -11.29 -10.39 3.48
N LEU A 38 -11.25 -9.27 2.75
CA LEU A 38 -12.29 -8.22 2.85
C LEU A 38 -13.59 -8.66 2.17
N GLU A 39 -14.63 -8.98 2.95
CA GLU A 39 -15.98 -9.29 2.42
C GLU A 39 -16.52 -8.20 1.46
N SER A 40 -16.21 -6.93 1.72
CA SER A 40 -16.63 -5.78 0.90
C SER A 40 -15.79 -5.58 -0.36
N GLY A 41 -14.65 -6.28 -0.49
CA GLY A 41 -13.63 -6.02 -1.51
C GLY A 41 -12.95 -4.64 -1.40
N LYS A 42 -13.27 -3.85 -0.36
CA LYS A 42 -12.83 -2.46 -0.21
C LYS A 42 -12.36 -2.14 1.19
N ILE A 43 -11.28 -1.37 1.28
CA ILE A 43 -10.76 -0.86 2.54
C ILE A 43 -11.77 0.14 3.14
N PRO A 44 -12.14 0.03 4.43
CA PRO A 44 -13.07 0.95 5.07
C PRO A 44 -12.59 2.40 5.05
N ASP A 45 -13.47 3.34 4.67
CA ASP A 45 -13.14 4.77 4.59
C ASP A 45 -12.74 5.40 5.93
N SER A 46 -13.18 4.81 7.04
CA SER A 46 -12.78 5.19 8.40
C SER A 46 -11.28 5.09 8.62
N LEU A 47 -10.59 4.18 7.92
CA LEU A 47 -9.13 4.07 8.00
C LEU A 47 -8.46 5.36 7.54
N TRP A 48 -8.86 5.88 6.38
CA TRP A 48 -8.22 7.03 5.73
C TRP A 48 -8.38 8.34 6.52
N THR A 49 -9.36 8.40 7.41
CA THR A 49 -9.61 9.57 8.26
C THR A 49 -8.95 9.44 9.64
N SER A 50 -8.30 8.31 9.92
CA SER A 50 -7.65 8.06 11.19
C SER A 50 -6.40 8.92 11.37
N LYS A 51 -6.31 9.56 12.55
CA LYS A 51 -5.18 10.40 12.94
C LYS A 51 -4.18 9.71 13.87
N GLN A 52 -4.48 8.48 14.29
CA GLN A 52 -3.69 7.74 15.28
C GLN A 52 -2.82 6.64 14.66
N ILE A 53 -3.06 6.29 13.38
CA ILE A 53 -2.31 5.24 12.69
C ILE A 53 -0.91 5.74 12.37
N ILE A 54 0.08 4.96 12.79
CA ILE A 54 1.51 5.16 12.56
C ILE A 54 2.03 4.08 11.62
N GLU A 55 1.50 2.86 11.73
CA GLU A 55 1.90 1.72 10.90
C GLU A 55 0.69 1.15 10.16
N LEU A 56 0.87 0.96 8.86
CA LEU A 56 -0.13 0.33 8.00
C LEU A 56 0.54 -0.74 7.15
N LYS A 57 0.07 -1.97 7.30
CA LYS A 57 0.44 -3.10 6.46
C LYS A 57 -0.76 -3.51 5.61
N ILE A 58 -0.56 -3.66 4.31
CA ILE A 58 -1.55 -4.21 3.39
C ILE A 58 -0.92 -5.42 2.72
N GLN A 59 -1.65 -6.53 2.69
CA GLN A 59 -1.17 -7.82 2.22
C GLN A 59 -2.28 -8.63 1.53
N LYS A 60 -1.90 -9.72 0.87
CA LYS A 60 -2.78 -10.78 0.38
C LYS A 60 -2.37 -12.13 0.97
N THR A 61 -3.30 -13.02 1.28
CA THR A 61 -2.96 -14.37 1.79
C THR A 61 -2.45 -15.31 0.70
N ARG A 62 -2.85 -15.09 -0.56
CA ARG A 62 -2.42 -15.88 -1.71
C ARG A 62 -2.00 -14.96 -2.87
N PRO A 63 -0.88 -15.23 -3.56
CA PRO A 63 -0.64 -14.65 -4.89
C PRO A 63 -1.78 -15.14 -5.77
N SER A 64 -2.67 -14.24 -6.13
CA SER A 64 -4.01 -14.65 -6.52
C SER A 64 -3.99 -15.41 -7.86
N LYS A 65 -4.84 -16.44 -7.97
CA LYS A 65 -5.27 -16.99 -9.26
C LYS A 65 -6.41 -16.17 -9.90
N ILE A 66 -7.00 -15.23 -9.16
CA ILE A 66 -8.20 -14.47 -9.56
C ILE A 66 -7.83 -13.16 -10.27
N TRP A 67 -6.68 -12.58 -9.95
CA TRP A 67 -6.15 -11.38 -10.59
C TRP A 67 -5.10 -11.81 -11.63
N THR A 68 -5.56 -12.37 -12.77
CA THR A 68 -4.68 -12.76 -13.87
C THR A 68 -4.14 -11.54 -14.60
N SER A 69 -2.92 -11.65 -15.14
CA SER A 69 -2.17 -10.60 -15.86
C SER A 69 -2.84 -10.06 -17.12
N HIS A 70 -3.95 -10.66 -17.56
CA HIS A 70 -4.87 -10.08 -18.53
C HIS A 70 -6.32 -10.42 -18.14
N PRO A 71 -7.28 -9.52 -18.40
CA PRO A 71 -8.69 -9.82 -18.31
C PRO A 71 -9.06 -11.01 -19.21
N PRO A 72 -9.97 -11.91 -18.80
CA PRO A 72 -10.79 -12.62 -19.76
C PRO A 72 -11.49 -11.57 -20.65
N LEU A 73 -11.57 -11.83 -21.96
CA LEU A 73 -12.20 -10.89 -22.92
C LEU A 73 -13.64 -10.51 -22.51
N SER A 74 -14.30 -11.30 -21.68
CA SER A 74 -15.61 -11.03 -21.09
C SER A 74 -15.67 -9.82 -20.13
N TRP A 75 -14.53 -9.25 -19.69
CA TRP A 75 -14.51 -8.02 -18.87
C TRP A 75 -14.53 -6.74 -19.72
N LEU A 76 -14.12 -6.79 -20.99
CA LEU A 76 -14.23 -5.61 -21.89
C LEU A 76 -15.69 -5.31 -22.26
N GLU A 77 -16.55 -6.34 -22.23
CA GLU A 77 -17.98 -6.20 -22.52
C GLU A 77 -18.78 -5.69 -21.32
N ASN A 78 -18.24 -5.76 -20.10
CA ASN A 78 -18.90 -5.33 -18.87
C ASN A 78 -18.09 -4.25 -18.15
N ARG A 79 -18.51 -2.99 -18.31
CA ARG A 79 -17.91 -1.78 -17.70
C ARG A 79 -17.95 -1.70 -16.16
N GLU A 80 -18.41 -2.76 -15.49
CA GLU A 80 -18.67 -2.79 -14.04
C GLU A 80 -17.65 -3.59 -13.22
N LEU A 81 -16.57 -4.15 -13.81
CA LEU A 81 -15.60 -4.98 -13.08
C LEU A 81 -14.25 -4.26 -12.86
N GLU A 82 -13.79 -4.27 -11.60
CA GLU A 82 -12.58 -3.57 -11.12
C GLU A 82 -11.26 -4.11 -11.74
N PRO A 83 -10.24 -3.26 -11.94
CA PRO A 83 -9.03 -3.58 -12.71
C PRO A 83 -8.17 -4.70 -12.07
N PRO A 84 -7.39 -5.48 -12.87
CA PRO A 84 -6.70 -6.70 -12.45
C PRO A 84 -5.49 -6.50 -11.50
N PHE A 85 -5.29 -5.29 -10.99
CA PHE A 85 -4.23 -4.91 -10.06
C PHE A 85 -4.82 -4.03 -8.98
N TRP A 86 -4.30 -4.14 -7.75
CA TRP A 86 -4.73 -3.25 -6.69
C TRP A 86 -4.11 -1.87 -6.91
N SER A 87 -4.93 -0.91 -7.31
CA SER A 87 -4.54 0.50 -7.35
C SER A 87 -4.69 1.09 -5.94
N MET A 88 -3.60 1.59 -5.39
CA MET A 88 -3.62 2.20 -4.07
C MET A 88 -4.37 3.54 -4.13
N PRO A 89 -5.39 3.76 -3.28
CA PRO A 89 -6.23 4.95 -3.38
C PRO A 89 -5.47 6.22 -3.00
N GLU A 90 -5.77 7.34 -3.69
CA GLU A 90 -5.28 8.68 -3.33
C GLU A 90 -5.61 9.08 -1.87
N LYS A 91 -6.58 8.42 -1.23
CA LYS A 91 -6.91 8.62 0.18
C LYS A 91 -5.77 8.22 1.13
N ILE A 92 -4.77 7.43 0.70
CA ILE A 92 -3.61 7.06 1.53
C ILE A 92 -2.89 8.31 2.08
N GLY A 93 -2.78 9.37 1.28
CA GLY A 93 -2.12 10.63 1.68
C GLY A 93 -2.80 11.40 2.81
N ASN A 94 -3.98 10.97 3.27
CA ASN A 94 -4.63 11.52 4.45
C ASN A 94 -4.01 11.03 5.76
N LEU A 95 -3.29 9.89 5.74
CA LEU A 95 -2.62 9.31 6.90
C LEU A 95 -1.32 10.06 7.24
N ARG A 96 -1.40 11.36 7.51
CA ARG A 96 -0.23 12.25 7.66
C ARG A 96 0.72 11.89 8.81
N ASN A 97 0.27 11.07 9.75
CA ASN A 97 1.07 10.57 10.88
C ASN A 97 1.69 9.19 10.62
N LEU A 98 1.49 8.62 9.43
CA LEU A 98 2.05 7.34 9.06
C LEU A 98 3.58 7.44 8.97
N GLU A 99 4.25 6.53 9.66
CA GLU A 99 5.72 6.37 9.69
C GLU A 99 6.14 5.10 8.96
N ILE A 100 5.32 4.05 8.98
CA ILE A 100 5.62 2.76 8.37
C ILE A 100 4.48 2.35 7.44
N LEU A 101 4.81 2.09 6.18
CA LEU A 101 3.88 1.59 5.16
C LEU A 101 4.47 0.34 4.49
N ILE A 102 3.77 -0.78 4.63
CA ILE A 102 4.17 -2.06 4.05
C ILE A 102 3.11 -2.53 3.06
N LEU A 103 3.50 -2.71 1.80
CA LEU A 103 2.64 -2.99 0.65
C LEU A 103 3.17 -4.18 -0.17
N GLY A 104 3.83 -5.15 0.47
CA GLY A 104 4.47 -6.26 -0.22
C GLY A 104 3.47 -7.24 -0.86
N ASN A 105 3.79 -7.75 -2.05
CA ASN A 105 3.03 -8.80 -2.74
C ASN A 105 1.56 -8.41 -3.06
N LEU A 106 1.37 -7.22 -3.65
CA LEU A 106 0.06 -6.65 -3.98
C LEU A 106 -0.19 -6.45 -5.47
N ASP A 107 0.75 -6.81 -6.34
CA ASP A 107 0.73 -6.55 -7.79
C ASP A 107 0.67 -5.05 -8.13
N ILE A 108 1.20 -4.19 -7.27
CA ILE A 108 1.19 -2.74 -7.48
C ILE A 108 2.09 -2.38 -8.67
N SER A 109 1.57 -1.63 -9.63
CA SER A 109 2.33 -1.07 -10.75
C SER A 109 2.68 0.41 -10.58
N GLU A 110 1.88 1.14 -9.80
CA GLU A 110 2.01 2.59 -9.58
C GLU A 110 1.67 2.98 -8.14
N LEU A 111 2.31 4.05 -7.65
CA LEU A 111 1.94 4.69 -6.40
C LEU A 111 1.09 5.95 -6.68
N PRO A 112 0.03 6.24 -5.90
CA PRO A 112 -0.75 7.47 -6.03
C PRO A 112 0.11 8.70 -5.77
N ASN A 113 -0.27 9.84 -6.33
CA ASN A 113 0.47 11.08 -6.16
C ASN A 113 0.43 11.59 -4.71
N SER A 114 -0.65 11.30 -3.99
CA SER A 114 -0.78 11.63 -2.58
C SER A 114 0.17 10.86 -1.65
N ILE A 115 0.91 9.86 -2.12
CA ILE A 115 1.96 9.21 -1.32
C ILE A 115 2.95 10.25 -0.77
N THR A 116 3.17 11.32 -1.54
CA THR A 116 4.06 12.44 -1.17
C THR A 116 3.53 13.32 -0.03
N ASN A 117 2.27 13.13 0.38
CA ASN A 117 1.66 13.80 1.53
C ASN A 117 2.01 13.12 2.87
N LEU A 118 2.57 11.90 2.84
CA LEU A 118 2.99 11.16 4.02
C LEU A 118 4.32 11.71 4.57
N LYS A 119 4.33 12.97 5.02
CA LYS A 119 5.55 13.69 5.41
C LYS A 119 6.30 13.07 6.60
N ASN A 120 5.66 12.18 7.35
CA ASN A 120 6.27 11.45 8.46
C ASN A 120 6.74 10.04 8.09
N LEU A 121 6.56 9.60 6.84
CA LEU A 121 6.93 8.25 6.43
C LEU A 121 8.45 8.07 6.54
N GLU A 122 8.85 7.07 7.30
CA GLU A 122 10.24 6.67 7.52
C GLU A 122 10.59 5.37 6.80
N VAL A 123 9.62 4.45 6.70
CA VAL A 123 9.80 3.16 6.05
C VAL A 123 8.69 2.94 5.02
N LEU A 124 9.11 2.69 3.77
CA LEU A 124 8.23 2.25 2.69
C LEU A 124 8.72 0.92 2.15
N ASP A 125 7.94 -0.13 2.37
CA ASP A 125 8.16 -1.44 1.76
C ASP A 125 7.14 -1.65 0.64
N ILE A 126 7.63 -1.70 -0.59
CA ILE A 126 6.86 -2.00 -1.80
C ILE A 126 7.46 -3.22 -2.53
N SER A 127 8.14 -4.08 -1.80
CA SER A 127 8.79 -5.29 -2.34
C SER A 127 7.79 -6.27 -2.97
N ILE A 128 8.27 -7.10 -3.89
CA ILE A 128 7.52 -8.18 -4.54
C ILE A 128 6.24 -7.60 -5.19
N ASN A 129 6.38 -6.55 -5.97
CA ASN A 129 5.29 -5.95 -6.73
C ASN A 129 5.63 -5.94 -8.23
N LYS A 130 4.83 -5.24 -9.03
CA LYS A 130 5.03 -5.07 -10.48
C LYS A 130 5.42 -3.63 -10.80
N LEU A 131 6.00 -2.92 -9.84
CA LEU A 131 6.41 -1.53 -10.06
C LEU A 131 7.49 -1.49 -11.10
N GLN A 132 7.28 -0.65 -12.10
CA GLN A 132 8.31 -0.25 -13.03
C GLN A 132 9.04 0.94 -12.41
N ILE A 133 10.25 0.70 -11.91
CA ILE A 133 11.09 1.80 -11.40
C ILE A 133 11.41 2.69 -12.59
N SER A 134 10.92 3.91 -12.50
CA SER A 134 11.02 4.94 -13.52
C SER A 134 10.92 6.28 -12.79
N GLN A 135 10.76 7.38 -13.52
CA GLN A 135 10.55 8.72 -12.95
C GLN A 135 9.38 8.77 -11.93
N GLU A 136 8.47 7.82 -11.94
CA GLU A 136 7.38 7.70 -10.96
C GLU A 136 7.86 7.61 -9.51
N LEU A 137 9.02 7.00 -9.22
CA LEU A 137 9.54 6.94 -7.85
C LEU A 137 10.32 8.19 -7.46
N ASN A 138 10.69 9.07 -8.40
CA ASN A 138 11.35 10.35 -8.08
C ASN A 138 10.46 11.24 -7.22
N LYS A 139 9.13 11.09 -7.28
CA LYS A 139 8.22 11.83 -6.40
C LYS A 139 8.44 11.55 -4.91
N LEU A 140 9.06 10.41 -4.57
CA LEU A 140 9.42 10.06 -3.20
C LEU A 140 10.51 10.99 -2.63
N GLU A 141 11.22 11.77 -3.45
CA GLU A 141 12.16 12.81 -2.98
C GLU A 141 11.45 13.81 -2.04
N LYS A 142 10.15 14.02 -2.22
CA LYS A 142 9.33 14.86 -1.34
C LYS A 142 9.15 14.29 0.07
N LEU A 143 9.55 13.04 0.32
CA LEU A 143 9.51 12.35 1.60
C LEU A 143 10.87 12.45 2.30
N GLN A 144 11.13 13.63 2.85
CA GLN A 144 12.42 13.99 3.47
C GLN A 144 12.76 13.18 4.73
N LYS A 145 11.77 12.51 5.33
CA LYS A 145 11.96 11.63 6.48
C LYS A 145 12.11 10.15 6.10
N LEU A 146 11.98 9.81 4.81
CA LEU A 146 12.10 8.43 4.36
C LEU A 146 13.54 7.97 4.58
N LYS A 147 13.71 6.98 5.46
CA LYS A 147 15.01 6.40 5.82
C LYS A 147 15.25 5.10 5.09
N THR A 148 14.19 4.32 4.85
CA THR A 148 14.29 3.02 4.20
C THR A 148 13.23 2.87 3.12
N LEU A 149 13.67 2.47 1.92
CA LEU A 149 12.82 2.10 0.80
C LEU A 149 13.17 0.68 0.35
N ILE A 150 12.23 -0.26 0.46
CA ILE A 150 12.42 -1.65 0.04
C ILE A 150 11.67 -1.89 -1.26
N ILE A 151 12.41 -2.20 -2.32
CA ILE A 151 11.90 -2.39 -3.70
C ILE A 151 12.27 -3.76 -4.27
N SER A 152 12.93 -4.62 -3.51
CA SER A 152 13.30 -5.99 -3.87
C SER A 152 12.15 -6.78 -4.52
N GLY A 153 12.43 -7.53 -5.58
CA GLY A 153 11.41 -8.34 -6.27
C GLY A 153 10.40 -7.57 -7.13
N ASN A 154 10.67 -6.29 -7.44
CA ASN A 154 10.00 -5.55 -8.52
C ASN A 154 10.72 -5.75 -9.87
N ARG A 155 10.17 -5.16 -10.94
CA ARG A 155 10.79 -5.16 -12.27
C ARG A 155 11.41 -3.80 -12.57
N TYR A 156 12.72 -3.74 -12.63
CA TYR A 156 13.45 -2.49 -12.89
C TYR A 156 14.72 -2.73 -13.68
N ALA A 157 15.08 -1.76 -14.51
CA ALA A 157 16.40 -1.74 -15.12
C ALA A 157 17.44 -1.23 -14.10
N VAL A 158 18.68 -1.69 -14.22
CA VAL A 158 19.78 -1.29 -13.31
C VAL A 158 19.96 0.22 -13.27
N HIS A 159 19.92 0.87 -14.44
CA HIS A 159 20.04 2.32 -14.58
C HIS A 159 18.95 3.10 -13.80
N ASP A 160 17.73 2.55 -13.71
CA ASP A 160 16.64 3.22 -12.98
C ASP A 160 16.87 3.19 -11.46
N VAL A 161 17.55 2.15 -10.96
CA VAL A 161 17.92 2.05 -9.54
C VAL A 161 19.03 3.03 -9.19
N GLU A 162 20.02 3.20 -10.06
CA GLU A 162 21.08 4.20 -9.86
C GLU A 162 20.51 5.61 -9.81
N SER A 163 19.67 5.97 -10.78
CA SER A 163 18.97 7.25 -10.82
C SER A 163 18.12 7.47 -9.56
N LEU A 164 17.45 6.42 -9.07
CA LEU A 164 16.67 6.47 -7.84
C LEU A 164 17.54 6.67 -6.59
N LYS A 165 18.71 6.01 -6.54
CA LYS A 165 19.71 6.18 -5.45
C LYS A 165 20.28 7.60 -5.43
N GLU A 166 20.49 8.21 -6.59
CA GLU A 166 20.88 9.62 -6.68
C GLU A 166 19.78 10.55 -6.17
N ALA A 167 18.54 10.35 -6.65
CA ALA A 167 17.39 11.17 -6.27
C ALA A 167 17.03 11.05 -4.78
N LEU A 168 17.21 9.86 -4.20
CA LEU A 168 16.92 9.56 -2.79
C LEU A 168 18.20 9.33 -2.00
N SER A 169 19.20 10.20 -2.17
CA SER A 169 20.49 10.10 -1.48
C SER A 169 20.42 10.06 0.06
N HIS A 170 19.31 10.53 0.66
CA HIS A 170 19.03 10.47 2.10
C HIS A 170 18.34 9.16 2.55
N THR A 171 17.98 8.27 1.62
CA THR A 171 17.23 7.04 1.88
C THR A 171 18.09 5.81 1.61
N ASN A 172 18.09 4.84 2.53
CA ASN A 172 18.63 3.52 2.27
C ASN A 172 17.68 2.74 1.35
N ILE A 173 18.12 2.43 0.13
CA ILE A 173 17.33 1.66 -0.84
C ILE A 173 17.77 0.20 -0.84
N GLU A 174 16.88 -0.67 -0.39
CA GLU A 174 17.06 -2.11 -0.42
C GLU A 174 16.46 -2.69 -1.71
N CYS A 175 17.33 -3.23 -2.56
CA CYS A 175 17.01 -3.90 -3.81
C CYS A 175 17.73 -5.25 -3.87
N SER A 176 17.05 -6.28 -4.36
CA SER A 176 17.62 -7.61 -4.61
C SER A 176 17.07 -8.15 -5.93
N HIS A 177 17.94 -8.74 -6.75
CA HIS A 177 17.77 -9.08 -8.18
C HIS A 177 17.83 -7.85 -9.11
N GLU A 178 19.05 -7.45 -9.47
CA GLU A 178 19.30 -6.70 -10.69
C GLU A 178 19.16 -7.68 -11.86
N LEU A 179 18.23 -7.42 -12.79
CA LEU A 179 18.21 -8.14 -14.06
C LEU A 179 19.36 -7.55 -14.90
N GLU A 180 20.40 -8.34 -15.15
CA GLU A 180 21.47 -8.03 -16.12
C GLU A 180 20.90 -7.82 -17.54
#